data_AF-Q9CRF4-F1
#
_entry.id   AF-Q9CRF4-F1
#
_cell.length_a   1.000
_cell.length_b   1.000
_cell.length_c   1.000
_cell.angle_alpha   90.00
_cell.angle_beta   90.00
_cell.angle_gamma   90.00
#
_symmetry.space_group_name_H-M   'P 1'
#
loop_
_entity.id
_entity.type
_entity.pdbx_description
1 polymer ?
#
loop_
_entity_poly.entity_id
_entity_poly.type
_entity_poly.pdbx_seq_one_letter_code
_entity_poly.pdbx_strand_id
1 'polypeptide(L)'
;MAALKLLSSGLRLGASARSSRGALHKGCVCYFSVSTRHHTKFYTDPVEAVKDIPNGATLLVGGFGLCGIPENLIGALLKTGVKDLTAVSNNAGVDNFGLGLLLRSKQIKRMISSYVGENAEFERQFLSGELEVELTPQGTLAERIRAGGAGVPAFYTSTGYGTLVQEGGSPIKYNKDGSVAIASKPREVREFNGQHFILEEAITGDFALVKAWKADRAGNVIFRKSARNFNLPMCKAAGTTVVEVEEIVDIGSFAPEDIHIPKIYVHRLIKG
;
A
#
# COMPACT_ATOMS: atom_id res chain seq x y z
N MET A 1 -9.25 20.57 51.97
CA MET A 1 -8.58 20.77 50.66
C MET A 1 -8.77 19.48 49.85
N ALA A 2 -9.91 19.18 49.23
CA ALA A 2 -10.69 19.89 48.21
C ALA A 2 -9.94 20.07 46.87
N ALA A 3 -9.83 18.99 46.08
CA ALA A 3 -10.00 18.95 44.61
C ALA A 3 -9.43 17.64 44.02
N LEU A 4 -10.25 16.58 43.89
CA LEU A 4 -10.30 15.60 42.78
C LEU A 4 -11.22 14.42 43.12
N LYS A 5 -12.52 14.67 43.22
CA LYS A 5 -13.58 13.65 43.20
C LYS A 5 -14.81 14.27 42.56
N LEU A 6 -14.88 14.23 41.24
CA LEU A 6 -16.08 14.48 40.45
C LEU A 6 -15.76 14.08 39.02
N LEU A 7 -16.12 12.84 38.66
CA LEU A 7 -16.56 12.39 37.33
C LEU A 7 -16.83 10.87 37.38
N SER A 8 -17.70 10.47 38.30
CA SER A 8 -18.29 9.12 38.31
C SER A 8 -19.75 9.22 38.75
N SER A 9 -20.64 9.57 37.82
CA SER A 9 -22.06 9.19 37.84
C SER A 9 -22.76 9.85 36.66
N GLY A 10 -23.23 9.04 35.70
CA GLY A 10 -23.97 9.58 34.57
C GLY A 10 -24.27 8.61 33.41
N LEU A 11 -24.16 7.30 33.59
CA LEU A 11 -24.84 6.37 32.66
C LEU A 11 -26.27 6.18 33.15
N ARG A 12 -27.24 6.76 32.44
CA ARG A 12 -28.62 6.27 32.45
C ARG A 12 -28.97 5.85 31.02
N LEU A 13 -29.23 4.54 30.87
CA LEU A 13 -30.04 4.04 29.77
C LEU A 13 -31.45 4.64 29.89
N GLY A 14 -32.03 5.07 28.77
CA GLY A 14 -33.41 5.50 28.68
C GLY A 14 -33.93 5.36 27.26
N ALA A 15 -34.77 4.36 27.05
CA ALA A 15 -35.51 4.15 25.81
C ALA A 15 -36.74 5.07 25.72
N SER A 16 -37.04 5.52 24.49
CA SER A 16 -38.35 5.88 23.91
C SER A 16 -39.36 6.69 24.74
N ALA A 17 -39.60 7.95 24.32
CA ALA A 17 -40.96 8.53 24.23
C ALA A 17 -41.00 9.70 23.23
N ARG A 18 -42.11 9.79 22.49
CA ARG A 18 -42.44 10.77 21.43
C ARG A 18 -42.57 12.21 21.94
N SER A 19 -42.49 13.13 20.98
CA SER A 19 -43.12 14.48 20.92
C SER A 19 -42.33 15.68 21.44
N SER A 20 -41.74 16.45 20.53
CA SER A 20 -42.26 17.76 20.04
C SER A 20 -41.11 18.63 19.50
N ARG A 21 -41.40 19.40 18.44
CA ARG A 21 -40.46 20.27 17.74
C ARG A 21 -39.97 21.40 18.65
N GLY A 22 -38.65 21.57 18.74
CA GLY A 22 -38.02 22.75 19.32
C GLY A 22 -36.53 22.80 19.01
N ALA A 23 -36.14 23.75 18.15
CA ALA A 23 -34.80 24.26 17.86
C ALA A 23 -33.57 23.35 18.11
N LEU A 24 -33.03 22.79 17.02
CA LEU A 24 -31.69 22.18 16.97
C LEU A 24 -30.62 23.26 17.21
N HIS A 25 -30.12 23.36 18.45
CA HIS A 25 -28.78 23.87 18.67
C HIS A 25 -27.79 22.91 18.00
N LYS A 26 -27.17 23.34 16.90
CA LYS A 26 -25.99 22.69 16.32
C LYS A 26 -24.81 22.84 17.29
N GLY A 27 -24.78 21.99 18.31
CA GLY A 27 -23.57 21.74 19.07
C GLY A 27 -22.57 21.05 18.14
N CYS A 28 -21.49 21.74 17.79
CA CYS A 28 -20.34 21.12 17.16
C CYS A 28 -19.73 20.19 18.22
N VAL A 29 -20.13 18.92 18.22
CA VAL A 29 -19.49 17.90 19.05
C VAL A 29 -18.16 17.57 18.36
N CYS A 30 -17.08 18.14 18.88
CA CYS A 30 -15.74 17.73 18.51
C CYS A 30 -15.51 16.31 19.06
N TYR A 31 -15.59 15.31 18.19
CA TYR A 31 -15.17 13.96 18.54
C TYR A 31 -13.65 13.88 18.44
N PHE A 32 -12.99 13.42 19.52
CA PHE A 32 -11.60 12.99 19.41
C PHE A 32 -11.54 11.79 18.46
N SER A 33 -10.60 11.80 17.51
CA SER A 33 -10.28 10.59 16.74
C SER A 33 -9.55 9.63 17.68
N VAL A 34 -10.31 8.75 18.32
CA VAL A 34 -9.74 7.66 19.12
C VAL A 34 -9.65 6.46 18.20
N SER A 35 -8.43 5.99 17.93
CA SER A 35 -8.24 4.72 17.22
C SER A 35 -8.86 3.59 18.03
N THR A 36 -9.75 2.82 17.42
CA THR A 36 -10.22 1.55 18.00
C THR A 36 -9.02 0.67 18.31
N ARG A 37 -9.09 -0.17 19.36
CA ARG A 37 -8.03 -1.16 19.64
C ARG A 37 -7.85 -2.04 18.40
N HIS A 38 -6.86 -1.72 17.58
CA HIS A 38 -6.51 -2.55 16.44
C HIS A 38 -5.66 -3.71 16.93
N HIS A 39 -6.19 -4.92 16.80
CA HIS A 39 -5.45 -6.15 17.00
C HIS A 39 -5.08 -6.74 15.64
N THR A 40 -3.81 -7.09 15.46
CA THR A 40 -3.35 -7.87 14.32
C THR A 40 -4.02 -9.23 14.32
N LYS A 41 -4.66 -9.61 13.21
CA LYS A 41 -5.28 -10.92 13.07
C LYS A 41 -4.29 -11.91 12.48
N PHE A 42 -4.06 -13.01 13.18
CA PHE A 42 -3.16 -14.08 12.74
C PHE A 42 -3.90 -15.09 11.87
N TYR A 43 -3.25 -15.52 10.79
CA TYR A 43 -3.76 -16.50 9.83
C TYR A 43 -2.80 -17.69 9.73
N THR A 44 -3.35 -18.85 9.38
CA THR A 44 -2.59 -20.09 9.14
C THR A 44 -2.58 -20.51 7.68
N ASP A 45 -3.46 -19.94 6.85
CA ASP A 45 -3.55 -20.18 5.40
C ASP A 45 -3.42 -18.85 4.65
N PRO A 46 -2.46 -18.71 3.71
CA PRO A 46 -2.29 -17.47 2.97
C PRO A 46 -3.48 -17.15 2.06
N VAL A 47 -4.25 -18.15 1.58
CA VAL A 47 -5.46 -17.92 0.78
C VAL A 47 -6.52 -17.22 1.62
N GLU A 48 -6.75 -17.68 2.85
CA GLU A 48 -7.69 -17.04 3.78
C GLU A 48 -7.29 -15.59 4.14
N ALA A 49 -6.00 -15.28 4.12
CA ALA A 49 -5.49 -13.94 4.39
C ALA A 49 -5.74 -12.95 3.23
N VAL A 50 -6.01 -13.43 2.00
CA VAL A 50 -6.16 -12.60 0.79
C VAL A 50 -7.47 -12.82 0.02
N LYS A 51 -8.34 -13.73 0.49
CA LYS A 51 -9.54 -14.17 -0.25
C LYS A 51 -10.57 -13.09 -0.58
N ASP A 52 -10.56 -11.98 0.15
CA ASP A 52 -11.50 -10.87 0.01
C ASP A 52 -10.95 -9.72 -0.85
N ILE A 53 -9.79 -9.91 -1.49
CA ILE A 53 -9.28 -8.96 -2.48
C ILE A 53 -10.20 -9.04 -3.72
N PRO A 54 -10.92 -7.95 -4.06
CA PRO A 54 -11.81 -7.96 -5.21
C PRO A 54 -11.04 -7.83 -6.53
N ASN A 55 -11.68 -8.23 -7.64
CA ASN A 55 -11.18 -7.88 -8.97
C ASN A 55 -11.07 -6.36 -9.09
N GLY A 56 -10.06 -5.87 -9.81
CA GLY A 56 -9.84 -4.44 -9.99
C GLY A 56 -9.13 -3.73 -8.82
N ALA A 57 -8.79 -4.45 -7.74
CA ALA A 57 -8.13 -3.86 -6.59
C ALA A 57 -6.74 -3.27 -6.92
N THR A 58 -6.37 -2.21 -6.20
CA THR A 58 -5.02 -1.67 -6.18
C THR A 58 -4.22 -2.34 -5.06
N LEU A 59 -3.14 -3.03 -5.43
CA LEU A 59 -2.26 -3.76 -4.53
C LEU A 59 -0.90 -3.09 -4.44
N LEU A 60 -0.46 -2.77 -3.22
CA LEU A 60 0.95 -2.47 -2.96
C LEU A 60 1.68 -3.78 -2.70
N VAL A 61 2.74 -4.08 -3.45
CA VAL A 61 3.48 -5.34 -3.31
C VAL A 61 4.95 -5.04 -3.05
N GLY A 62 5.42 -5.41 -1.86
CA GLY A 62 6.79 -5.13 -1.44
C GLY A 62 7.84 -5.98 -2.17
N GLY A 63 9.10 -5.54 -2.03
CA GLY A 63 10.26 -6.20 -2.63
C GLY A 63 11.12 -5.27 -3.50
N PHE A 64 12.31 -5.75 -3.82
CA PHE A 64 13.25 -5.14 -4.77
C PHE A 64 13.91 -6.26 -5.58
N GLY A 65 13.65 -6.33 -6.88
CA GLY A 65 13.91 -7.54 -7.67
C GLY A 65 13.19 -8.74 -7.03
N LEU A 66 13.95 -9.72 -6.54
CA LEU A 66 13.44 -10.87 -5.78
C LEU A 66 13.74 -10.80 -4.27
N CYS A 67 14.36 -9.71 -3.79
CA CYS A 67 14.73 -9.55 -2.40
C CYS A 67 13.56 -8.97 -1.59
N GLY A 68 13.05 -9.75 -0.62
CA GLY A 68 11.94 -9.33 0.23
C GLY A 68 10.60 -9.29 -0.49
N ILE A 69 10.35 -10.23 -1.41
CA ILE A 69 9.04 -10.36 -2.06
C ILE A 69 8.08 -11.20 -1.19
N PRO A 70 6.76 -10.90 -1.17
CA PRO A 70 5.77 -11.66 -0.41
C PRO A 70 5.33 -12.93 -1.17
N GLU A 71 6.23 -13.90 -1.29
CA GLU A 71 6.10 -15.06 -2.19
C GLU A 71 4.89 -15.96 -1.89
N ASN A 72 4.55 -16.19 -0.62
CA ASN A 72 3.41 -17.04 -0.26
C ASN A 72 2.09 -16.33 -0.51
N LEU A 73 2.01 -15.02 -0.23
CA LEU A 73 0.83 -14.21 -0.54
C LEU A 73 0.60 -14.08 -2.06
N ILE A 74 1.68 -13.95 -2.85
CA ILE A 74 1.59 -13.99 -4.33
C ILE A 74 1.09 -15.36 -4.79
N GLY A 75 1.62 -16.45 -4.22
CA GLY A 75 1.15 -17.80 -4.50
C GLY A 75 -0.32 -18.02 -4.11
N ALA A 76 -0.80 -17.38 -3.05
CA ALA A 76 -2.21 -17.40 -2.67
C ALA A 76 -3.07 -16.63 -3.67
N LEU A 77 -2.66 -15.44 -4.11
CA LEU A 77 -3.36 -14.70 -5.16
C LEU A 77 -3.49 -15.51 -6.45
N LEU A 78 -2.45 -16.25 -6.83
CA LEU A 78 -2.49 -17.15 -7.98
C LEU A 78 -3.61 -18.19 -7.85
N LYS A 79 -3.82 -18.73 -6.64
CA LYS A 79 -4.90 -19.70 -6.35
C LYS A 79 -6.29 -19.05 -6.34
N THR A 80 -6.43 -17.82 -5.84
CA THR A 80 -7.72 -17.11 -5.83
C THR A 80 -8.22 -16.78 -7.24
N GLY A 81 -7.31 -16.59 -8.18
CA GLY A 81 -7.63 -16.24 -9.57
C GLY A 81 -8.16 -14.81 -9.75
N VAL A 82 -8.05 -13.93 -8.75
CA VAL A 82 -8.46 -12.51 -8.84
C VAL A 82 -7.84 -11.82 -10.06
N LYS A 83 -8.61 -10.97 -10.74
CA LYS A 83 -8.26 -10.35 -12.03
C LYS A 83 -8.27 -8.82 -11.97
N ASP A 84 -7.77 -8.24 -13.06
CA ASP A 84 -7.77 -6.81 -13.33
C ASP A 84 -7.05 -5.95 -12.29
N LEU A 85 -6.07 -6.54 -11.59
CA LEU A 85 -5.34 -5.86 -10.52
C LEU A 85 -4.52 -4.67 -11.06
N THR A 86 -4.47 -3.60 -10.27
CA THR A 86 -3.44 -2.57 -10.38
C THR A 86 -2.36 -2.88 -9.35
N ALA A 87 -1.21 -3.38 -9.78
CA ALA A 87 -0.10 -3.72 -8.91
C ALA A 87 0.93 -2.57 -8.87
N VAL A 88 1.13 -2.01 -7.69
CA VAL A 88 2.16 -1.02 -7.40
C VAL A 88 3.33 -1.74 -6.76
N SER A 89 4.44 -1.84 -7.50
CA SER A 89 5.64 -2.56 -7.08
C SER A 89 6.86 -2.00 -7.79
N ASN A 90 8.01 -2.00 -7.12
CA ASN A 90 9.25 -1.48 -7.71
C ASN A 90 9.60 -2.18 -9.05
N ASN A 91 9.47 -3.51 -9.03
CA ASN A 91 9.71 -4.42 -10.15
C ASN A 91 8.57 -5.46 -10.23
N ALA A 92 8.54 -6.25 -11.29
CA ALA A 92 7.63 -7.39 -11.40
C ALA A 92 8.27 -8.76 -11.06
N GLY A 93 9.44 -8.77 -10.42
CA GLY A 93 10.22 -9.99 -10.27
C GLY A 93 10.72 -10.50 -11.63
N VAL A 94 10.80 -11.82 -11.80
CA VAL A 94 11.27 -12.48 -13.03
C VAL A 94 10.14 -13.32 -13.63
N ASP A 95 10.31 -13.81 -14.86
CA ASP A 95 9.28 -14.55 -15.59
C ASP A 95 8.59 -15.65 -14.79
N ASN A 96 9.33 -16.35 -13.92
CA ASN A 96 8.84 -17.48 -13.15
C ASN A 96 8.79 -17.28 -11.62
N PHE A 97 8.97 -16.06 -11.11
CA PHE A 97 8.94 -15.82 -9.67
C PHE A 97 8.52 -14.38 -9.30
N GLY A 98 7.91 -14.22 -8.13
CA GLY A 98 7.32 -12.94 -7.73
C GLY A 98 6.11 -12.57 -8.59
N LEU A 99 5.94 -11.28 -8.89
CA LEU A 99 4.79 -10.78 -9.66
C LEU A 99 4.73 -11.31 -11.11
N GLY A 100 5.82 -11.83 -11.67
CA GLY A 100 5.83 -12.51 -12.96
C GLY A 100 4.84 -13.69 -13.02
N LEU A 101 4.57 -14.34 -11.89
CA LEU A 101 3.53 -15.37 -11.77
C LEU A 101 2.13 -14.82 -12.07
N LEU A 102 1.83 -13.61 -11.59
CA LEU A 102 0.55 -12.95 -11.78
C LEU A 102 0.42 -12.31 -13.17
N LEU A 103 1.55 -11.93 -13.79
CA LEU A 103 1.58 -11.51 -15.20
C LEU A 103 1.28 -12.70 -16.12
N ARG A 104 1.94 -13.85 -15.94
CA ARG A 104 1.69 -15.05 -16.77
C ARG A 104 0.25 -15.55 -16.68
N SER A 105 -0.35 -15.46 -15.50
CA SER A 105 -1.76 -15.82 -15.30
C SER A 105 -2.75 -14.72 -15.71
N LYS A 106 -2.26 -13.59 -16.25
CA LYS A 106 -3.04 -12.42 -16.66
C LYS A 106 -3.99 -11.92 -15.57
N GLN A 107 -3.49 -11.87 -14.33
CA GLN A 107 -4.22 -11.34 -13.18
C GLN A 107 -4.02 -9.83 -13.01
N ILE A 108 -2.95 -9.28 -13.58
CA ILE A 108 -2.60 -7.86 -13.51
C ILE A 108 -3.03 -7.17 -14.79
N LYS A 109 -3.80 -6.09 -14.65
CA LYS A 109 -4.16 -5.17 -15.74
C LYS A 109 -3.17 -4.01 -15.85
N ARG A 110 -2.69 -3.52 -14.70
CA ARG A 110 -1.82 -2.34 -14.62
C ARG A 110 -0.66 -2.55 -13.65
N MET A 111 0.53 -2.16 -14.06
CA MET A 111 1.72 -2.03 -13.21
C MET A 111 2.03 -0.55 -12.99
N ILE A 112 2.35 -0.17 -11.76
CA ILE A 112 3.01 1.10 -11.44
C ILE A 112 4.37 0.74 -10.85
N SER A 113 5.43 0.97 -11.62
CA SER A 113 6.77 0.42 -11.36
C SER A 113 7.87 1.37 -11.78
N SER A 114 9.05 1.23 -11.18
CA SER A 114 10.21 2.04 -11.59
C SER A 114 11.05 1.37 -12.67
N TYR A 115 11.04 0.04 -12.70
CA TYR A 115 11.90 -0.71 -13.59
C TYR A 115 11.29 -2.06 -13.94
N VAL A 116 11.22 -2.33 -15.25
CA VAL A 116 10.61 -3.54 -15.83
C VAL A 116 11.51 -4.76 -15.79
N GLY A 117 12.84 -4.56 -15.79
CA GLY A 117 13.83 -5.52 -16.29
C GLY A 117 13.82 -6.94 -15.72
N GLU A 118 14.53 -7.81 -16.45
CA GLU A 118 14.65 -9.26 -16.24
C GLU A 118 13.32 -10.04 -16.24
N ASN A 119 12.29 -9.52 -16.93
CA ASN A 119 11.01 -10.20 -17.13
C ASN A 119 10.51 -10.05 -18.57
N ALA A 120 10.75 -11.05 -19.41
CA ALA A 120 10.41 -10.98 -20.83
C ALA A 120 8.89 -10.97 -21.07
N GLU A 121 8.12 -11.68 -20.23
CA GLU A 121 6.66 -11.67 -20.32
C GLU A 121 6.07 -10.29 -19.97
N PHE A 122 6.65 -9.57 -19.02
CA PHE A 122 6.25 -8.19 -18.75
C PHE A 122 6.42 -7.32 -19.99
N GLU A 123 7.62 -7.30 -20.56
CA GLU A 123 7.93 -6.49 -21.74
C GLU A 123 7.02 -6.87 -22.91
N ARG A 124 6.84 -8.17 -23.16
CA ARG A 124 5.94 -8.69 -24.20
C ARG A 124 4.51 -8.20 -24.02
N GLN A 125 3.93 -8.29 -22.82
CA GLN A 125 2.56 -7.85 -22.57
C GLN A 125 2.40 -6.32 -22.67
N PHE A 126 3.41 -5.56 -22.25
CA PHE A 126 3.38 -4.11 -22.38
C PHE A 126 3.41 -3.68 -23.85
N LEU A 127 4.39 -4.18 -24.61
CA LEU A 127 4.56 -3.85 -26.03
C LEU A 127 3.42 -4.40 -26.91
N SER A 128 2.75 -5.49 -26.52
CA SER A 128 1.57 -6.02 -27.21
C SER A 128 0.26 -5.28 -26.89
N GLY A 129 0.27 -4.39 -25.89
CA GLY A 129 -0.92 -3.67 -25.43
C GLY A 129 -1.83 -4.46 -24.48
N GLU A 130 -1.39 -5.62 -24.00
CA GLU A 130 -2.12 -6.44 -23.02
C GLU A 130 -2.03 -5.86 -21.59
N LEU A 131 -0.93 -5.20 -21.26
CA LEU A 131 -0.64 -4.65 -19.93
C LEU A 131 -0.49 -3.12 -19.96
N GLU A 132 -1.06 -2.45 -18.96
CA GLU A 132 -0.82 -1.02 -18.70
C GLU A 132 0.39 -0.84 -17.77
N VAL A 133 1.29 0.10 -18.07
CA VAL A 133 2.53 0.33 -17.30
C VAL A 133 2.76 1.82 -17.07
N GLU A 134 2.66 2.26 -15.82
CA GLU A 134 3.07 3.60 -15.41
C GLU A 134 4.51 3.55 -14.87
N LEU A 135 5.47 3.94 -15.71
CA LEU A 135 6.87 4.06 -15.30
C LEU A 135 7.05 5.27 -14.37
N THR A 136 7.35 4.99 -13.11
CA THR A 136 7.48 6.00 -12.04
C THR A 136 8.90 5.99 -11.49
N PRO A 137 9.62 7.12 -11.44
CA PRO A 137 10.95 7.17 -10.83
C PRO A 137 10.96 6.56 -9.43
N GLN A 138 11.95 5.72 -9.12
CA GLN A 138 11.94 4.87 -7.92
C GLN A 138 11.80 5.67 -6.61
N GLY A 139 12.53 6.78 -6.49
CA GLY A 139 12.43 7.68 -5.33
C GLY A 139 11.03 8.30 -5.21
N THR A 140 10.46 8.74 -6.33
CA THR A 140 9.08 9.26 -6.40
C THR A 140 8.07 8.18 -6.02
N LEU A 141 8.23 6.94 -6.50
CA LEU A 141 7.35 5.82 -6.15
C LEU A 141 7.35 5.57 -4.63
N ALA A 142 8.54 5.50 -4.02
CA ALA A 142 8.68 5.31 -2.58
C ALA A 142 8.03 6.45 -1.79
N GLU A 143 8.24 7.70 -2.23
CA GLU A 143 7.73 8.88 -1.54
C GLU A 143 6.22 9.07 -1.72
N ARG A 144 5.65 8.75 -2.89
CA ARG A 144 4.20 8.70 -3.14
C ARG A 144 3.50 7.71 -2.23
N ILE A 145 4.09 6.53 -2.03
CA ILE A 145 3.56 5.52 -1.10
C ILE A 145 3.67 6.01 0.35
N ARG A 146 4.83 6.54 0.76
CA ARG A 146 5.01 7.11 2.11
C ARG A 146 3.99 8.22 2.38
N ALA A 147 3.79 9.13 1.43
CA ALA A 147 2.85 10.25 1.52
C ALA A 147 1.42 9.75 1.75
N GLY A 148 1.00 8.69 1.03
CA GLY A 148 -0.30 8.06 1.21
C GLY A 148 -0.53 7.52 2.61
N GLY A 149 0.47 6.82 3.18
CA GLY A 149 0.40 6.32 4.56
C GLY A 149 0.54 7.40 5.64
N ALA A 150 0.96 8.62 5.27
CA ALA A 150 1.17 9.74 6.18
C ALA A 150 0.05 10.81 6.11
N GLY A 151 -0.97 10.61 5.27
CA GLY A 151 -2.04 11.59 5.08
C GLY A 151 -1.59 12.85 4.33
N VAL A 152 -0.53 12.76 3.52
CA VAL A 152 -0.05 13.83 2.64
C VAL A 152 -0.55 13.55 1.24
N PRO A 153 -1.52 14.32 0.69
CA PRO A 153 -2.15 13.98 -0.59
C PRO A 153 -1.24 14.20 -1.80
N ALA A 154 -0.30 15.14 -1.72
CA ALA A 154 0.69 15.41 -2.76
C ALA A 154 1.93 16.11 -2.19
N PHE A 155 3.06 16.03 -2.90
CA PHE A 155 4.32 16.70 -2.56
C PHE A 155 5.08 17.11 -3.81
N TYR A 156 6.05 18.02 -3.67
CA TYR A 156 6.92 18.46 -4.77
C TYR A 156 8.27 17.74 -4.75
N THR A 157 8.77 17.33 -5.90
CA THR A 157 10.11 16.75 -6.10
C THR A 157 10.75 17.26 -7.38
N SER A 158 12.08 17.42 -7.42
CA SER A 158 12.79 17.79 -8.65
C SER A 158 12.94 16.60 -9.61
N THR A 159 12.70 15.38 -9.11
CA THR A 159 12.83 14.14 -9.89
C THR A 159 11.82 14.11 -11.02
N GLY A 160 12.30 14.08 -12.26
CA GLY A 160 11.46 14.00 -13.46
C GLY A 160 11.16 15.34 -14.13
N TYR A 161 11.55 16.47 -13.54
CA TYR A 161 11.44 17.79 -14.20
C TYR A 161 12.22 17.81 -15.54
N GLY A 162 11.61 18.37 -16.59
CA GLY A 162 12.19 18.42 -17.94
C GLY A 162 12.29 17.05 -18.63
N THR A 163 11.46 16.09 -18.23
CA THR A 163 11.40 14.73 -18.80
C THR A 163 9.96 14.35 -19.13
N LEU A 164 9.75 13.22 -19.80
CA LEU A 164 8.42 12.66 -20.07
C LEU A 164 7.57 12.41 -18.81
N VAL A 165 8.19 12.29 -17.62
CA VAL A 165 7.44 12.20 -16.36
C VAL A 165 6.68 13.51 -16.11
N GLN A 166 7.35 14.65 -16.32
CA GLN A 166 6.78 15.98 -16.12
C GLN A 166 5.92 16.44 -17.30
N GLU A 167 6.43 16.27 -18.52
CA GLU A 167 5.76 16.74 -19.74
C GLU A 167 4.53 15.89 -20.11
N GLY A 168 4.46 14.67 -19.58
CA GLY A 168 3.48 13.67 -20.00
C GLY A 168 3.87 13.04 -21.33
N GLY A 169 2.95 12.28 -21.92
CA GLY A 169 3.20 11.60 -23.20
C GLY A 169 3.94 10.26 -23.09
N SER A 170 4.53 9.93 -21.94
CA SER A 170 5.08 8.58 -21.69
C SER A 170 3.99 7.51 -21.94
N PRO A 171 4.24 6.47 -22.75
CA PRO A 171 3.26 5.43 -23.04
C PRO A 171 2.90 4.64 -21.79
N ILE A 172 1.62 4.66 -21.41
CA ILE A 172 1.06 3.79 -20.37
C ILE A 172 0.51 2.51 -20.99
N LYS A 173 -0.04 2.58 -22.20
CA LYS A 173 -0.56 1.41 -22.92
C LYS A 173 -0.37 1.58 -24.41
N TYR A 174 0.01 0.51 -25.09
CA TYR A 174 0.05 0.45 -26.55
C TYR A 174 -1.23 -0.18 -27.13
N ASN A 175 -1.54 0.18 -28.37
CA ASN A 175 -2.44 -0.56 -29.24
C ASN A 175 -1.69 -1.71 -29.93
N LYS A 176 -2.42 -2.66 -30.52
CA LYS A 176 -1.82 -3.78 -31.27
C LYS A 176 -0.98 -3.36 -32.47
N ASP A 177 -1.22 -2.17 -33.01
CA ASP A 177 -0.48 -1.58 -34.12
C ASP A 177 0.80 -0.82 -33.68
N GLY A 178 1.09 -0.81 -32.37
CA GLY A 178 2.24 -0.12 -31.79
C GLY A 178 2.01 1.37 -31.49
N SER A 179 0.85 1.93 -31.82
CA SER A 179 0.49 3.30 -31.43
C SER A 179 0.19 3.40 -29.93
N VAL A 180 0.32 4.60 -29.36
CA VAL A 180 0.06 4.83 -27.93
C VAL A 180 -1.46 4.94 -27.70
N ALA A 181 -2.02 4.00 -26.95
CA ALA A 181 -3.43 3.96 -26.58
C ALA A 181 -3.73 4.83 -25.36
N ILE A 182 -2.84 4.81 -24.37
CA ILE A 182 -2.94 5.62 -23.14
C ILE A 182 -1.59 6.27 -22.93
N ALA A 183 -1.57 7.60 -22.90
CA ALA A 183 -0.39 8.39 -22.58
C ALA A 183 -0.49 8.92 -21.14
N SER A 184 0.66 9.06 -20.48
CA SER A 184 0.76 9.72 -19.17
C SER A 184 0.37 11.20 -19.26
N LYS A 185 -0.22 11.70 -18.17
CA LYS A 185 -0.58 13.11 -18.02
C LYS A 185 0.66 13.92 -17.58
N PRO A 186 0.76 15.21 -17.98
CA PRO A 186 1.76 16.10 -17.43
C PRO A 186 1.60 16.26 -15.91
N ARG A 187 2.68 16.63 -15.24
CA ARG A 187 2.70 17.00 -13.81
C ARG A 187 2.79 18.51 -13.66
N GLU A 188 2.15 19.05 -12.64
CA GLU A 188 2.23 20.48 -12.33
C GLU A 188 3.66 20.87 -11.94
N VAL A 189 4.14 22.01 -12.42
CA VAL A 189 5.47 22.53 -12.12
C VAL A 189 5.35 23.74 -11.19
N ARG A 190 6.23 23.81 -10.19
CA ARG A 190 6.38 25.00 -9.35
C ARG A 190 7.84 25.25 -9.03
N GLU A 191 8.22 26.52 -8.99
CA GLU A 191 9.55 26.94 -8.56
C GLU A 191 9.58 27.19 -7.04
N PHE A 192 10.63 26.70 -6.39
CA PHE A 192 10.97 27.02 -5.01
C PHE A 192 12.46 27.35 -4.96
N ASN A 193 12.80 28.52 -4.42
CA ASN A 193 14.18 28.96 -4.22
C ASN A 193 15.05 28.92 -5.49
N GLY A 194 14.50 29.29 -6.66
CA GLY A 194 15.24 29.29 -7.93
C GLY A 194 15.40 27.92 -8.60
N GLN A 195 14.75 26.87 -8.10
CA GLN A 195 14.75 25.53 -8.69
C GLN A 195 13.32 25.05 -8.98
N HIS A 196 13.13 24.36 -10.11
CA HIS A 196 11.84 23.79 -10.50
C HIS A 196 11.62 22.38 -9.93
N PHE A 197 10.37 22.13 -9.53
CA PHE A 197 9.89 20.89 -8.97
C PHE A 197 8.56 20.50 -9.64
N ILE A 198 8.26 19.20 -9.67
CA ILE A 198 6.99 18.66 -10.12
C ILE A 198 6.15 18.17 -8.96
N LEU A 199 4.82 18.37 -9.05
CA LEU A 199 3.86 17.85 -8.09
C LEU A 199 3.60 16.37 -8.36
N GLU A 200 3.70 15.54 -7.32
CA GLU A 200 3.36 14.12 -7.37
C GLU A 200 2.32 13.78 -6.31
N GLU A 201 1.30 13.03 -6.72
CA GLU A 201 0.18 12.62 -5.87
C GLU A 201 0.50 11.31 -5.13
N ALA A 202 0.04 11.24 -3.89
CA ALA A 202 0.18 10.06 -3.06
C ALA A 202 -0.45 8.82 -3.69
N ILE A 203 0.15 7.66 -3.41
CA ILE A 203 -0.40 6.36 -3.75
C ILE A 203 -0.90 5.72 -2.46
N THR A 204 -2.14 5.23 -2.50
CA THR A 204 -2.67 4.28 -1.52
C THR A 204 -3.20 3.04 -2.24
N GLY A 205 -3.12 1.89 -1.59
CA GLY A 205 -3.71 0.64 -2.09
C GLY A 205 -4.98 0.27 -1.33
N ASP A 206 -5.81 -0.56 -1.94
CA ASP A 206 -6.87 -1.26 -1.21
C ASP A 206 -6.23 -2.27 -0.24
N PHE A 207 -5.19 -2.96 -0.73
CA PHE A 207 -4.40 -3.90 0.04
C PHE A 207 -2.90 -3.67 -0.13
N ALA A 208 -2.12 -4.07 0.89
CA ALA A 208 -0.67 -4.18 0.80
C ALA A 208 -0.24 -5.61 1.14
N LEU A 209 0.59 -6.22 0.29
CA LEU A 209 1.23 -7.51 0.51
C LEU A 209 2.71 -7.27 0.82
N VAL A 210 3.13 -7.65 2.02
CA VAL A 210 4.43 -7.25 2.58
C VAL A 210 5.17 -8.47 3.12
N LYS A 211 6.46 -8.57 2.82
CA LYS A 211 7.39 -9.56 3.38
C LYS A 211 8.20 -8.95 4.50
N ALA A 212 8.18 -9.58 5.67
CA ALA A 212 9.06 -9.25 6.79
C ALA A 212 9.84 -10.49 7.28
N TRP A 213 10.80 -10.28 8.18
CA TRP A 213 11.62 -11.36 8.72
C TRP A 213 10.93 -12.01 9.93
N LYS A 214 10.67 -11.21 10.96
CA LYS A 214 10.00 -11.67 12.18
C LYS A 214 8.83 -10.79 12.55
N ALA A 215 7.86 -11.39 13.22
CA ALA A 215 6.80 -10.69 13.93
C ALA A 215 6.72 -11.17 15.37
N ASP A 216 6.36 -10.30 16.31
CA ASP A 216 5.97 -10.75 17.65
C ASP A 216 4.47 -11.11 17.70
N ARG A 217 4.03 -11.75 18.79
CA ARG A 217 2.59 -12.08 18.98
C ARG A 217 1.70 -10.85 19.18
N ALA A 218 2.25 -9.64 19.29
CA ALA A 218 1.48 -8.40 19.29
C ALA A 218 1.27 -7.84 17.87
N GLY A 219 2.01 -8.33 16.87
CA GLY A 219 1.94 -7.90 15.47
C GLY A 219 3.02 -6.89 15.06
N ASN A 220 3.98 -6.58 15.94
CA ASN A 220 5.12 -5.73 15.57
C ASN A 220 6.04 -6.52 14.63
N VAL A 221 6.63 -5.87 13.62
CA VAL A 221 7.47 -6.58 12.64
C VAL A 221 8.83 -5.92 12.44
N ILE A 222 9.83 -6.76 12.18
CA ILE A 222 11.19 -6.38 11.80
C ILE A 222 11.58 -7.00 10.45
N PHE A 223 12.53 -6.36 9.78
CA PHE A 223 13.02 -6.72 8.45
C PHE A 223 14.51 -7.06 8.55
N ARG A 224 14.97 -7.96 7.69
CA ARG A 224 16.37 -8.41 7.68
C ARG A 224 17.12 -7.80 6.50
N LYS A 225 18.23 -7.11 6.79
CA LYS A 225 19.13 -6.53 5.77
C LYS A 225 18.35 -5.66 4.74
N SER A 226 18.65 -5.82 3.45
CA SER A 226 18.06 -5.06 2.34
C SER A 226 16.64 -5.50 1.94
N ALA A 227 16.11 -6.60 2.50
CA ALA A 227 14.73 -7.05 2.24
C ALA A 227 13.66 -6.07 2.77
N ARG A 228 14.06 -5.04 3.52
CA ARG A 228 13.20 -3.97 4.03
C ARG A 228 12.59 -3.09 2.94
N ASN A 229 13.38 -2.73 1.93
CA ASN A 229 13.06 -1.89 0.76
C ASN A 229 11.67 -1.20 0.76
N PHE A 230 10.80 -1.54 -0.18
CA PHE A 230 9.44 -1.00 -0.32
C PHE A 230 8.46 -1.62 0.68
N ASN A 231 8.80 -2.75 1.31
CA ASN A 231 7.96 -3.37 2.33
C ASN A 231 7.59 -2.40 3.46
N LEU A 232 8.55 -1.61 3.95
CA LEU A 232 8.31 -0.66 5.05
C LEU A 232 7.30 0.44 4.69
N PRO A 233 7.48 1.25 3.62
CA PRO A 233 6.51 2.28 3.28
C PRO A 233 5.16 1.68 2.86
N MET A 234 5.12 0.57 2.13
CA MET A 234 3.86 -0.05 1.68
C MET A 234 3.00 -0.58 2.82
N CYS A 235 3.61 -1.04 3.92
CA CYS A 235 2.90 -1.50 5.11
C CYS A 235 1.94 -0.44 5.70
N LYS A 236 2.16 0.84 5.38
CA LYS A 236 1.45 1.99 5.98
C LYS A 236 0.41 2.61 5.06
N ALA A 237 0.36 2.22 3.79
CA ALA A 237 -0.32 2.98 2.73
C ALA A 237 -1.48 2.21 2.09
N ALA A 238 -2.13 1.31 2.83
CA ALA A 238 -3.26 0.55 2.31
C ALA A 238 -4.42 0.42 3.31
N GLY A 239 -5.63 0.23 2.79
CA GLY A 239 -6.81 -0.08 3.59
C GLY A 239 -6.66 -1.37 4.39
N THR A 240 -6.09 -2.42 3.77
CA THR A 240 -5.76 -3.69 4.43
C THR A 240 -4.32 -4.14 4.19
N THR A 241 -3.49 -4.14 5.24
CA THR A 241 -2.11 -4.65 5.18
C THR A 241 -2.04 -6.11 5.60
N VAL A 242 -1.49 -6.96 4.73
CA VAL A 242 -1.21 -8.38 4.94
C VAL A 242 0.30 -8.61 4.93
N VAL A 243 0.84 -9.04 6.07
CA VAL A 243 2.27 -9.25 6.24
C VAL A 243 2.57 -10.74 6.39
N GLU A 244 3.46 -11.27 5.55
CA GLU A 244 4.04 -12.60 5.73
C GLU A 244 5.42 -12.52 6.39
N VAL A 245 5.72 -13.45 7.30
CA VAL A 245 6.99 -13.52 8.04
C VAL A 245 7.60 -14.90 8.01
N GLU A 246 8.93 -14.99 8.16
CA GLU A 246 9.63 -16.27 8.34
C GLU A 246 9.43 -16.84 9.75
N GLU A 247 9.29 -15.99 10.76
CA GLU A 247 9.25 -16.41 12.16
C GLU A 247 8.28 -15.55 12.99
N ILE A 248 7.54 -16.20 13.88
CA ILE A 248 6.73 -15.54 14.90
C ILE A 248 7.40 -15.79 16.26
N VAL A 249 7.71 -14.72 16.98
CA VAL A 249 8.39 -14.74 18.28
C VAL A 249 7.48 -14.21 19.39
N ASP A 250 7.87 -14.42 20.65
CA ASP A 250 7.08 -13.95 21.78
C ASP A 250 7.20 -12.43 21.98
N ILE A 251 6.20 -11.84 22.63
CA ILE A 251 6.21 -10.41 22.96
C ILE A 251 7.39 -10.12 23.89
N GLY A 252 8.12 -9.03 23.61
CA GLY A 252 9.34 -8.68 24.33
C GLY A 252 10.62 -9.19 23.69
N SER A 253 10.53 -9.99 22.61
CA SER A 253 11.71 -10.43 21.84
C SER A 253 12.42 -9.28 21.10
N PHE A 254 11.72 -8.15 20.87
CA PHE A 254 12.29 -6.97 20.24
C PHE A 254 12.46 -5.88 21.28
N ALA A 255 13.60 -5.19 21.23
CA ALA A 255 13.71 -3.90 21.89
C ALA A 255 12.67 -2.95 21.27
N PRO A 256 11.87 -2.21 22.06
CA PRO A 256 10.81 -1.36 21.54
C PRO A 256 11.27 -0.35 20.47
N GLU A 257 12.48 0.18 20.62
CA GLU A 257 13.14 1.12 19.71
C GLU A 257 13.57 0.50 18.36
N ASP A 258 13.73 -0.82 18.30
CA ASP A 258 14.17 -1.55 17.11
C ASP A 258 13.01 -2.11 16.28
N ILE A 259 11.76 -1.88 16.70
CA ILE A 259 10.57 -2.25 15.93
C ILE A 259 10.48 -1.37 14.67
N HIS A 260 10.63 -1.97 13.49
CA HIS A 260 10.59 -1.23 12.24
C HIS A 260 9.17 -0.83 11.82
N ILE A 261 8.19 -1.71 12.04
CA ILE A 261 6.78 -1.42 11.84
C ILE A 261 6.02 -1.79 13.11
N PRO A 262 5.47 -0.79 13.81
CA PRO A 262 4.58 -1.01 14.93
C PRO A 262 3.31 -1.74 14.47
N LYS A 263 2.77 -2.60 15.33
CA LYS A 263 1.57 -3.42 15.08
C LYS A 263 0.35 -2.68 14.55
N ILE A 264 0.26 -1.38 14.77
CA ILE A 264 -0.87 -0.55 14.32
C ILE A 264 -1.05 -0.56 12.79
N TYR A 265 0.03 -0.80 12.04
CA TYR A 265 -0.01 -0.89 10.57
C TYR A 265 -0.22 -2.32 10.05
N VAL A 266 -0.28 -3.32 10.94
CA VAL A 266 -0.32 -4.74 10.57
C VAL A 266 -1.71 -5.30 10.86
N HIS A 267 -2.54 -5.37 9.81
CA HIS A 267 -3.94 -5.78 9.95
C HIS A 267 -4.05 -7.32 9.97
N ARG A 268 -3.32 -7.99 9.07
CA ARG A 268 -3.25 -9.45 8.96
C ARG A 268 -1.80 -9.91 8.97
N LEU A 269 -1.53 -10.97 9.70
CA LEU A 269 -0.20 -11.57 9.78
C LEU A 269 -0.27 -13.07 9.52
N ILE A 270 0.68 -13.58 8.76
CA ILE A 270 0.86 -15.01 8.51
C ILE A 270 2.33 -15.39 8.56
N LYS A 271 2.62 -16.60 9.06
CA LYS A 271 3.93 -17.23 8.87
C LYS A 271 3.94 -17.94 7.52
N GLY A 272 4.79 -17.47 6.61
CA GLY A 272 4.98 -18.04 5.27
C GLY A 272 5.82 -19.31 5.27
#